data_AF-A0A839V9C1-F1
#
_entry.id   AF-A0A839V9C1-F1
#
_cell.length_a   1.000
_cell.length_b   1.000
_cell.length_c   1.000
_cell.angle_alpha   90.00
_cell.angle_beta   90.00
_cell.angle_gamma   90.00
#
_symmetry.space_group_name_H-M   'P 1'
#
loop_
_entity.id
_entity.type
_entity.pdbx_description
1 polymer ?
#
loop_
_entity_poly.entity_id
_entity_poly.type
_entity_poly.pdbx_seq_one_letter_code
_entity_poly.pdbx_strand_id
1 'polypeptide(L)' 'MKLKTSPECPKCGSRSKRFPPGREDQYHVYCDDCDYDFGRFDYFQAQFRHAVEDLEARLKGREGDASTS' A
#
# COMPACT_ATOMS: atom_id res chain seq x y z
N MET A 1 -1.73 2.92 -14.32
CA MET A 1 -2.77 3.45 -13.42
C MET A 1 -2.10 4.37 -12.40
N LYS A 2 -2.70 5.52 -12.05
CA LYS A 2 -2.17 6.46 -11.04
C LYS A 2 -3.04 6.37 -9.79
N LEU A 3 -2.45 6.07 -8.64
CA LEU A 3 -3.18 5.91 -7.38
C LEU A 3 -2.51 6.72 -6.27
N LYS A 4 -3.32 7.32 -5.41
CA LYS A 4 -2.85 7.95 -4.16
C LYS A 4 -2.76 6.87 -3.09
N THR A 5 -1.55 6.45 -2.76
CA THR A 5 -1.31 5.44 -1.72
C THR A 5 -0.34 5.98 -0.68
N SER A 6 -0.44 5.52 0.56
CA SER A 6 0.68 5.58 1.51
C SER A 6 1.70 4.48 1.14
N PRO A 7 2.97 4.51 1.61
CA PRO A 7 3.62 5.65 2.25
C PRO A 7 3.86 6.81 1.27
N GLU A 8 4.11 8.01 1.78
CA GLU A 8 4.49 9.17 0.96
C GLU A 8 5.86 8.95 0.31
N CYS A 9 6.11 9.59 -0.82
CA CYS A 9 7.44 9.58 -1.43
C CYS A 9 8.44 10.27 -0.49
N PRO A 10 9.54 9.61 -0.10
CA PRO A 10 10.51 10.19 0.82
C PRO A 10 11.29 11.37 0.21
N LYS A 11 11.26 11.54 -1.13
CA LYS A 11 11.93 12.64 -1.82
C LYS A 11 11.07 13.90 -1.96
N CYS A 12 9.79 13.76 -2.30
CA CYS A 12 8.93 14.90 -2.65
C CYS A 12 7.61 14.98 -1.86
N GLY A 13 7.34 14.02 -0.95
CA GLY A 13 6.09 13.95 -0.19
C GLY A 13 4.87 13.51 -1.01
N SER A 14 5.01 13.29 -2.31
CA SER A 14 3.87 12.90 -3.15
C SER A 14 3.31 11.53 -2.75
N ARG A 15 1.99 11.43 -2.78
CA ARG A 15 1.24 10.18 -2.60
C ARG A 15 0.93 9.48 -3.92
N SER A 16 1.22 10.14 -5.04
CA SER A 16 0.94 9.61 -6.38
C SER A 16 2.02 8.62 -6.79
N LYS A 17 1.61 7.38 -7.07
CA LYS A 17 2.51 6.33 -7.56
C LYS A 17 2.07 5.83 -8.93
N ARG A 18 3.07 5.51 -9.75
CA ARG A 18 2.91 4.93 -11.08
C ARG A 18 3.14 3.42 -10.97
N PHE A 19 2.05 2.69 -11.11
CA PHE A 19 2.05 1.23 -11.09
C PHE A 19 2.22 0.66 -12.50
N PRO A 20 2.94 -0.46 -12.65
CA PRO A 20 3.21 -1.06 -13.94
C PRO A 20 1.93 -1.50 -14.67
N PRO A 21 1.91 -1.45 -16.01
CA PRO A 21 0.76 -1.86 -16.82
C PRO A 21 0.68 -3.37 -17.09
N GLY A 22 1.51 -4.21 -16.45
CA GLY A 22 1.69 -5.63 -16.77
C GLY A 22 1.83 -6.54 -15.54
N ARG A 23 2.37 -7.76 -15.74
CA ARG A 23 2.48 -8.80 -14.70
C ARG A 23 3.29 -8.30 -13.49
N GLU A 24 2.76 -8.56 -12.30
CA GLU A 24 3.13 -7.95 -11.03
C GLU A 24 4.55 -8.27 -10.52
N ASP A 25 5.18 -9.31 -11.05
CA ASP A 25 6.43 -9.93 -10.55
C ASP A 25 7.73 -9.32 -11.10
N GLN A 26 7.65 -8.47 -12.13
CA GLN A 26 8.85 -7.99 -12.86
C GLN A 26 9.06 -6.47 -12.83
N TYR A 27 8.20 -5.70 -12.18
CA TYR A 27 8.22 -4.25 -12.32
C TYR A 27 8.32 -3.49 -11.00
N HIS A 28 9.04 -2.37 -11.07
CA HIS A 28 9.22 -1.42 -9.99
C HIS A 28 8.06 -0.43 -9.92
N VAL A 29 7.79 0.06 -8.71
CA VAL A 29 6.85 1.14 -8.44
C VAL A 29 7.61 2.44 -8.34
N TYR A 30 7.16 3.45 -9.09
CA TYR A 30 7.81 4.76 -9.09
C TYR A 30 6.89 5.84 -8.54
N CYS A 31 7.47 6.90 -7.96
CA CYS A 31 6.75 8.14 -7.68
C CYS A 31 6.37 8.77 -9.01
N ASP A 32 5.11 9.19 -9.15
CA ASP A 32 4.64 9.78 -10.40
C ASP A 32 5.21 11.19 -10.64
N ASP A 33 5.65 11.87 -9.58
CA ASP A 33 6.07 13.28 -9.62
C ASP A 33 7.59 13.49 -9.66
N CYS A 34 8.39 12.58 -9.09
CA CYS A 34 9.86 12.73 -9.04
C CYS A 34 10.65 11.46 -9.45
N ASP A 35 9.95 10.44 -9.96
CA ASP A 35 10.50 9.15 -10.41
C ASP A 35 11.35 8.42 -9.35
N TYR A 36 11.13 8.72 -8.06
CA TYR A 36 11.71 7.93 -6.97
C TYR A 36 11.26 6.47 -7.06
N ASP A 37 12.22 5.55 -7.04
CA ASP A 37 11.99 4.11 -7.11
C ASP A 37 11.68 3.54 -5.71
N PHE A 38 10.47 2.99 -5.55
CA PHE A 38 10.04 2.29 -4.35
C PHE A 38 10.45 0.81 -4.34
N GLY A 39 11.05 0.31 -5.43
CA GLY A 39 11.43 -1.08 -5.63
C GLY A 39 10.32 -1.90 -6.30
N ARG A 40 10.53 -3.22 -6.34
CA ARG A 40 9.61 -4.17 -6.98
C ARG A 40 8.22 -4.16 -6.33
N PHE A 41 7.18 -4.33 -7.15
CA PHE A 41 5.79 -4.24 -6.74
C PHE A 41 5.37 -5.29 -5.71
N ASP A 42 5.88 -6.51 -5.78
CA ASP A 42 5.64 -7.58 -4.80
C ASP A 42 6.19 -7.24 -3.40
N TYR A 43 7.40 -6.67 -3.34
CA TYR A 43 7.98 -6.17 -2.08
C TYR A 43 7.21 -4.95 -1.57
N PHE A 44 6.84 -4.04 -2.47
CA PHE A 44 6.04 -2.88 -2.13
C PHE A 44 4.68 -3.29 -1.55
N GLN A 45 3.98 -4.26 -2.16
CA GLN A 45 2.73 -4.81 -1.63
C GLN A 45 2.89 -5.48 -0.26
N ALA A 46 3.98 -6.22 -0.05
CA ALA A 46 4.23 -6.91 1.22
C ALA A 46 4.22 -5.95 2.42
N GLN A 47 4.64 -4.69 2.23
CA GLN A 47 4.60 -3.66 3.27
C GLN A 47 3.19 -3.30 3.75
N PHE A 48 2.16 -3.52 2.92
CA PHE A 48 0.76 -3.24 3.29
C PHE A 48 0.05 -4.43 3.89
N ARG A 49 0.57 -5.64 3.71
CA ARG A 49 -0.07 -6.88 4.16
C ARG A 49 -0.29 -6.87 5.67
N HIS A 50 0.74 -6.52 6.43
CA HIS A 50 0.63 -6.39 7.89
C HIS A 50 -0.37 -5.32 8.31
N ALA A 51 -0.41 -4.19 7.60
CA ALA A 51 -1.39 -3.14 7.91
C ALA A 51 -2.84 -3.62 7.65
N VAL A 52 -3.07 -4.43 6.62
CA VAL A 52 -4.38 -5.03 6.34
C VAL A 52 -4.71 -6.09 7.39
N GLU A 53 -3.78 -7.00 7.72
CA GLU A 53 -3.93 -8.03 8.76
C GLU A 53 -4.28 -7.40 10.13
N ASP A 54 -3.58 -6.34 10.52
CA ASP A 54 -3.84 -5.60 11.76
C ASP A 54 -5.23 -4.94 11.76
N LEU A 55 -5.64 -4.36 10.63
CA LEU A 55 -6.97 -3.76 10.49
C LEU A 55 -8.07 -4.82 10.54
N GLU A 56 -7.89 -5.96 9.88
CA GLU A 56 -8.82 -7.09 9.93
C GLU A 56 -8.94 -7.67 11.34
N ALA A 57 -7.83 -7.82 12.06
CA ALA A 57 -7.83 -8.29 13.45
C ALA A 57 -8.61 -7.32 14.36
N ARG A 58 -8.42 -6.02 14.18
CA ARG A 58 -9.16 -4.99 14.94
C ARG A 58 -10.65 -4.97 14.62
N LEU A 59 -11.04 -5.18 13.37
CA LEU A 59 -12.44 -5.28 12.98
C LEU A 59 -13.11 -6.52 13.58
N LYS A 60 -12.45 -7.69 13.49
CA LYS A 60 -12.94 -8.94 14.11
C LYS A 60 -13.06 -8.82 15.64
N GLY A 61 -12.10 -8.17 16.29
CA GLY A 61 -12.17 -7.91 17.73
C GLY A 61 -13.34 -7.00 18.12
N ARG A 62 -13.71 -6.05 17.26
CA ARG A 62 -14.80 -5.10 17.50
C ARG A 62 -16.19 -5.68 17.20
N GLU A 63 -16.30 -6.65 16.29
CA GLU A 63 -17.55 -7.40 16.07
C GLU A 63 -17.90 -8.33 17.25
N GLY A 64 -16.91 -8.76 18.04
CA GLY A 64 -17.12 -9.51 19.28
C GLY A 64 -17.72 -8.68 20.42
N ASP A 65 -17.43 -7.38 20.49
CA ASP A 65 -17.96 -6.46 21.53
C ASP A 65 -19.36 -5.92 21.20
N ALA A 66 -19.80 -5.99 19.94
CA ALA A 66 -21.11 -5.48 19.52
C ALA A 66 -22.29 -6.43 19.83
N SER A 67 -22.03 -7.60 20.43
CA SER A 67 -23.07 -8.60 20.78
C SER A 67 -23.44 -8.61 22.27
N THR A 68 -22.95 -7.67 23.08
CA THR A 68 -23.38 -7.48 24.48
C THR A 68 -23.74 -6.01 24.74
N SER A 69 -24.91 -5.57 24.26
CA SER A 69 -25.64 -4.41 24.79
C SER A 69 -27.10 -4.47 24.38
#